data_AF-O94410-F1
#
_entry.id   AF-O94410-F1
#
_cell.length_a   1.000
_cell.length_b   1.000
_cell.length_c   1.000
_cell.angle_alpha   90.00
_cell.angle_beta   90.00
_cell.angle_gamma   90.00
#
_symmetry.space_group_name_H-M   'P 1'
#
loop_
_entity.id
_entity.type
_entity.pdbx_description
1 polymer ?
#
loop_
_entity_poly.entity_id
_entity_poly.type
_entity_poly.pdbx_seq_one_letter_code
_entity_poly.pdbx_strand_id
1 'polypeptide(L)'
;MPFMNFRNFNFMPLLRPLNPVYKGAEHLCRKNIHNQVYNVETGKTIQILQDLVPLVLYRALPDAILDHHVELVIFPNSLNFPRIEGLTIYKFIFKTARLLLSSTYGSSAKRPIDIIHQLHSSMENKNVRYSMKCNWIASPNDEYTWVFHFDIDKKGIIYRHIIDNLERNRSRQCEKISALKPDPIE
;
A
#
# COMPACT_ATOMS: atom_id res chain seq x y z
N MET A 1 45.03 17.84 10.64
CA MET A 1 44.42 16.97 9.62
C MET A 1 45.39 15.85 9.29
N PRO A 2 45.03 14.58 9.54
CA PRO A 2 45.51 13.52 8.69
C PRO A 2 44.38 12.56 8.27
N PHE A 3 44.41 12.23 6.98
CA PHE A 3 43.59 11.22 6.32
C PHE A 3 43.78 9.85 6.99
N MET A 4 42.68 9.18 7.35
CA MET A 4 42.68 7.76 7.72
C MET A 4 42.04 6.91 6.63
N ASN A 5 42.68 5.76 6.46
CA ASN A 5 42.75 4.93 5.28
C ASN A 5 41.72 3.79 5.36
N PHE A 6 40.74 3.74 4.46
CA PHE A 6 39.82 2.60 4.34
C PHE A 6 40.42 1.55 3.40
N ARG A 7 41.32 0.72 3.94
CA ARG A 7 41.68 -0.58 3.35
C ARG A 7 41.14 -1.67 4.27
N ASN A 8 39.99 -2.22 3.89
CA ASN A 8 39.59 -3.61 4.11
C ASN A 8 38.25 -3.85 3.40
N PHE A 9 38.28 -3.82 2.06
CA PHE A 9 37.22 -4.41 1.24
C PHE A 9 37.76 -5.70 0.64
N ASN A 10 37.39 -6.83 1.25
CA ASN A 10 37.51 -8.13 0.62
C ASN A 10 36.44 -8.23 -0.47
N PHE A 11 36.88 -8.09 -1.72
CA PHE A 11 36.15 -8.49 -2.92
C PHE A 11 36.54 -9.93 -3.27
N MET A 12 35.61 -10.87 -3.19
CA MET A 12 35.48 -11.97 -4.16
C MET A 12 34.15 -12.73 -3.98
N PRO A 13 33.65 -13.38 -5.04
CA PRO A 13 32.25 -13.34 -5.41
C PRO A 13 31.54 -14.68 -5.23
N LEU A 14 30.28 -14.65 -4.81
CA LEU A 14 29.38 -15.78 -5.00
C LEU A 14 28.13 -15.31 -5.74
N LEU A 15 28.18 -15.54 -7.05
CA LEU A 15 27.00 -15.70 -7.89
C LEU A 15 26.09 -16.75 -7.23
N ARG A 16 25.03 -16.28 -6.55
CA ARG A 16 23.79 -17.04 -6.44
C ARG A 16 22.72 -16.29 -7.21
N PRO A 17 22.12 -16.89 -8.26
CA PRO A 17 20.83 -16.42 -8.70
C PRO A 17 19.86 -16.71 -7.55
N LEU A 18 19.40 -15.66 -6.87
CA LEU A 18 18.16 -15.77 -6.11
C LEU A 18 17.05 -15.89 -7.15
N ASN A 19 16.69 -17.15 -7.41
CA ASN A 19 15.49 -17.53 -8.12
C ASN A 19 14.32 -16.59 -7.73
N PRO A 20 13.68 -15.91 -8.69
CA PRO A 20 12.31 -15.51 -8.48
C PRO A 20 11.48 -16.79 -8.60
N VAL A 21 11.24 -17.47 -7.48
CA VAL A 21 10.16 -18.48 -7.41
C VAL A 21 8.84 -17.73 -7.37
N TYR A 22 8.48 -17.07 -8.47
CA TYR A 22 7.10 -16.79 -8.84
C TYR A 22 6.54 -18.08 -9.44
N LYS A 23 6.23 -19.05 -8.57
CA LYS A 23 5.46 -20.25 -8.90
C LYS A 23 4.61 -20.58 -7.69
N GLY A 24 3.42 -19.99 -7.61
CA GLY A 24 2.49 -20.30 -6.51
C GLY A 24 1.19 -19.50 -6.45
N ALA A 25 1.13 -18.28 -7.01
CA ALA A 25 -0.06 -17.42 -6.86
C ALA A 25 -0.96 -17.33 -8.11
N GLU A 26 -0.56 -17.89 -9.26
CA GLU A 26 -1.27 -17.67 -10.53
C GLU A 26 -2.51 -18.56 -10.77
N HIS A 27 -2.78 -19.55 -9.90
CA HIS A 27 -3.88 -20.50 -10.13
C HIS A 27 -5.01 -20.53 -9.08
N LEU A 28 -4.93 -19.77 -7.98
CA LEU A 28 -5.95 -19.82 -6.92
C LEU A 28 -6.76 -18.52 -6.71
N CYS A 29 -6.31 -17.37 -7.23
CA CYS A 29 -7.03 -16.10 -7.07
C CYS A 29 -7.87 -15.64 -8.28
N ARG A 30 -7.97 -16.44 -9.36
CA ARG A 30 -8.76 -16.09 -10.56
C ARG A 30 -10.21 -16.59 -10.55
N LYS A 31 -10.62 -17.41 -9.58
CA LYS A 31 -11.87 -18.20 -9.69
C LYS A 31 -13.09 -17.75 -8.85
N ASN A 32 -13.04 -16.65 -8.09
CA ASN A 32 -14.12 -16.33 -7.14
C ASN A 32 -14.72 -14.92 -7.17
N ILE A 33 -14.55 -14.12 -8.24
CA ILE A 33 -15.13 -12.76 -8.31
C ILE A 33 -15.93 -12.54 -9.61
N HIS A 34 -16.86 -13.45 -9.92
CA HIS A 34 -17.67 -13.32 -11.14
C HIS A 34 -19.19 -13.33 -10.95
N ASN A 35 -19.71 -13.25 -9.72
CA ASN A 35 -21.14 -13.49 -9.48
C ASN A 35 -21.89 -12.43 -8.66
N GLN A 36 -21.44 -11.17 -8.63
CA GLN A 36 -22.34 -10.07 -8.28
C GLN A 36 -22.23 -8.97 -9.33
N VAL A 37 -23.38 -8.41 -9.68
CA VAL A 37 -23.62 -7.52 -10.81
C VAL A 37 -22.87 -6.20 -10.60
N TYR A 38 -21.58 -6.17 -10.90
CA TYR A 38 -20.82 -4.95 -11.07
C TYR A 38 -20.99 -4.47 -12.50
N ASN A 39 -21.08 -3.16 -12.69
CA ASN A 39 -20.95 -2.66 -14.04
C ASN A 39 -19.51 -2.90 -14.53
N VAL A 40 -19.34 -2.87 -15.85
CA VAL A 40 -18.05 -3.14 -16.50
C VAL A 40 -16.96 -2.18 -16.03
N GLU A 41 -17.31 -0.93 -15.71
CA GLU A 41 -16.34 0.09 -15.28
C GLU A 41 -15.78 -0.17 -13.89
N THR A 42 -16.62 -0.52 -12.91
CA THR A 42 -16.15 -0.93 -11.58
C THR A 42 -15.23 -2.15 -11.67
N GLY A 43 -15.56 -3.11 -12.53
CA GLY A 43 -14.70 -4.28 -12.78
C GLY A 43 -13.32 -3.90 -13.33
N LYS A 44 -13.25 -2.96 -14.29
CA LYS A 44 -11.98 -2.43 -14.81
C LYS A 44 -11.17 -1.73 -13.73
N THR A 45 -11.80 -0.90 -12.90
CA THR A 45 -11.12 -0.19 -11.81
C THR A 45 -10.56 -1.15 -10.77
N ILE A 46 -11.32 -2.19 -10.40
CA ILE A 46 -10.83 -3.24 -9.49
C ILE A 46 -9.62 -3.96 -10.09
N GLN A 47 -9.66 -4.29 -11.38
CA GLN A 47 -8.51 -4.91 -12.06
C GLN A 47 -7.27 -4.00 -12.00
N ILE A 48 -7.44 -2.70 -12.29
CA ILE A 48 -6.34 -1.73 -12.19
C ILE A 48 -5.80 -1.65 -10.75
N LEU A 49 -6.68 -1.68 -9.74
CA LEU A 49 -6.26 -1.68 -8.33
C LEU A 49 -5.46 -2.94 -7.98
N GLN A 50 -5.89 -4.12 -8.41
CA GLN A 50 -5.16 -5.37 -8.19
C GLN A 50 -3.75 -5.33 -8.81
N ASP A 51 -3.62 -4.71 -9.98
CA ASP A 51 -2.34 -4.60 -10.70
C ASP A 51 -1.42 -3.52 -10.10
N LEU A 52 -1.97 -2.42 -9.58
CA LEU A 52 -1.19 -1.24 -9.18
C LEU A 52 -1.03 -1.05 -7.67
N VAL A 53 -1.91 -1.58 -6.82
CA VAL A 53 -1.75 -1.52 -5.36
C VAL A 53 -0.44 -2.15 -4.89
N PRO A 54 0.04 -3.28 -5.45
CA PRO A 54 1.37 -3.81 -5.17
C PRO A 54 2.51 -2.79 -5.37
N LEU A 55 2.26 -1.76 -6.18
CA LEU A 55 3.21 -0.74 -6.58
C LEU A 55 2.87 0.66 -6.03
N VAL A 56 1.86 0.80 -5.16
CA VAL A 56 1.34 2.12 -4.78
C VAL A 56 2.36 2.98 -4.03
N LEU A 57 3.32 2.34 -3.34
CA LEU A 57 4.44 3.02 -2.68
C LEU A 57 5.46 3.61 -3.68
N TYR A 58 5.39 3.22 -4.96
CA TYR A 58 6.24 3.73 -6.03
C TYR A 58 5.52 4.70 -6.95
N ARG A 59 4.22 4.50 -7.11
CA ARG A 59 3.43 5.16 -8.12
C ARG A 59 2.02 5.37 -7.58
N ALA A 60 1.60 6.64 -7.56
CA ALA A 60 0.21 6.96 -7.30
C ALA A 60 -0.70 6.28 -8.33
N LEU A 61 -1.95 5.99 -7.92
CA LEU A 61 -2.96 5.49 -8.84
C LEU A 61 -3.19 6.44 -10.03
N PRO A 62 -3.56 5.91 -11.20
CA PRO A 62 -3.71 6.71 -12.40
C PRO A 62 -4.94 7.61 -12.33
N ASP A 63 -4.84 8.78 -12.94
CA ASP A 63 -5.88 9.82 -12.98
C ASP A 63 -7.20 9.28 -13.56
N ALA A 64 -7.10 8.34 -14.50
CA ALA A 64 -8.24 7.73 -15.17
C ALA A 64 -9.22 7.01 -14.24
N ILE A 65 -8.79 6.63 -13.03
CA ILE A 65 -9.64 5.96 -12.03
C ILE A 65 -9.86 6.80 -10.77
N LEU A 66 -9.33 8.03 -10.71
CA LEU A 66 -9.41 8.89 -9.54
C LEU A 66 -10.33 10.08 -9.81
N ASP A 67 -11.19 10.41 -8.85
CA ASP A 67 -11.94 11.65 -8.89
C ASP A 67 -11.01 12.87 -8.74
N HIS A 68 -11.36 14.00 -9.36
CA HIS A 68 -10.60 15.24 -9.20
C HIS A 68 -10.56 15.72 -7.75
N HIS A 69 -11.62 15.43 -6.99
CA HIS A 69 -11.80 15.70 -5.56
C HIS A 69 -11.61 14.44 -4.70
N VAL A 70 -10.79 13.49 -5.16
CA VAL A 70 -10.53 12.26 -4.40
C VAL A 70 -10.11 12.57 -2.95
N GLU A 71 -10.77 11.91 -2.01
CA GLU A 71 -10.45 12.00 -0.59
C GLU A 71 -9.41 10.94 -0.22
N LEU A 72 -8.35 11.35 0.50
CA LEU A 72 -7.43 10.43 1.16
C LEU A 72 -7.58 10.58 2.68
N VAL A 73 -7.90 9.48 3.33
CA VAL A 73 -8.05 9.37 4.78
C VAL A 73 -7.01 8.39 5.30
N ILE A 74 -6.13 8.86 6.17
CA ILE A 74 -5.01 8.06 6.68
C ILE A 74 -5.22 7.86 8.19
N PHE A 75 -5.33 6.61 8.62
CA PHE A 75 -5.49 6.17 10.02
C PHE A 75 -6.67 6.81 10.76
N PRO A 76 -7.90 6.70 10.22
CA PRO A 76 -9.07 7.41 10.74
C PRO A 76 -9.37 7.15 12.22
N ASN A 77 -8.97 5.98 12.74
CA ASN A 77 -9.27 5.57 14.11
C ASN A 77 -8.14 5.85 15.09
N SER A 78 -6.98 6.32 14.62
CA SER A 78 -5.80 6.41 15.48
C SER A 78 -5.14 7.77 15.40
N LEU A 79 -4.71 8.21 14.22
CA LEU A 79 -4.06 9.50 14.04
C LEU A 79 -5.09 10.39 13.36
N ASN A 80 -5.58 11.45 14.02
CA ASN A 80 -6.46 12.46 13.43
C ASN A 80 -5.71 13.26 12.35
N PHE A 81 -5.20 12.57 11.32
CA PHE A 81 -4.69 13.20 10.13
C PHE A 81 -5.86 13.90 9.43
N PRO A 82 -5.63 15.11 8.93
CA PRO A 82 -6.66 15.81 8.19
C PRO A 82 -7.06 14.97 6.98
N ARG A 83 -8.36 14.95 6.66
CA ARG A 83 -8.81 14.48 5.37
C ARG A 83 -8.12 15.32 4.30
N ILE A 84 -7.39 14.65 3.42
CA ILE A 84 -6.80 15.27 2.26
C ILE A 84 -7.81 15.17 1.12
N GLU A 85 -8.05 16.27 0.43
CA GLU A 85 -8.92 16.30 -0.73
C GLU A 85 -8.15 16.82 -1.95
N GLY A 86 -8.38 16.21 -3.10
CA GLY A 86 -7.90 16.70 -4.38
C GLY A 86 -6.76 15.88 -4.97
N LEU A 87 -6.86 15.64 -6.28
CA LEU A 87 -5.96 14.77 -7.03
C LEU A 87 -4.48 15.18 -6.94
N THR A 88 -4.19 16.48 -6.96
CA THR A 88 -2.80 16.98 -6.90
C THR A 88 -2.16 16.66 -5.55
N ILE A 89 -2.88 16.91 -4.45
CA ILE A 89 -2.37 16.66 -3.09
C ILE A 89 -2.28 15.17 -2.83
N TYR A 90 -3.27 14.39 -3.29
CA TYR A 90 -3.25 12.93 -3.26
C TYR A 90 -1.94 12.37 -3.85
N LYS A 91 -1.61 12.76 -5.09
CA LYS A 91 -0.38 12.30 -5.76
C LYS A 91 0.88 12.76 -5.06
N PHE A 92 0.87 13.99 -4.56
CA PHE A 92 2.01 14.54 -3.82
C PHE A 92 2.33 13.69 -2.58
N ILE A 93 1.33 13.24 -1.85
CA ILE A 93 1.52 12.38 -0.66
C ILE A 93 2.21 11.08 -1.02
N PHE A 94 1.75 10.36 -2.06
CA PHE A 94 2.39 9.11 -2.47
C PHE A 94 3.82 9.34 -3.00
N LYS A 95 4.07 10.47 -3.67
CA LYS A 95 5.44 10.84 -4.09
C LYS A 95 6.34 11.10 -2.89
N THR A 96 5.86 11.79 -1.87
CA THR A 96 6.61 12.09 -0.65
C THR A 96 6.85 10.83 0.18
N ALA A 97 5.82 9.99 0.35
CA ALA A 97 5.93 8.69 1.01
C ALA A 97 6.99 7.82 0.32
N ARG A 98 7.00 7.76 -1.01
CA ARG A 98 8.04 7.06 -1.78
C ARG A 98 9.45 7.55 -1.44
N LEU A 99 9.65 8.86 -1.38
CA LEU A 99 10.96 9.45 -1.08
C LEU A 99 11.41 9.08 0.34
N LEU A 100 10.51 9.23 1.32
CA LEU A 100 10.77 8.86 2.72
C LEU A 100 11.10 7.38 2.89
N LEU A 101 10.31 6.49 2.27
CA LEU A 101 10.57 5.05 2.33
C LEU A 101 11.89 4.69 1.64
N SER A 102 12.22 5.35 0.53
CA SER A 102 13.49 5.13 -0.17
C SER A 102 14.70 5.57 0.67
N SER A 103 14.58 6.68 1.42
CA SER A 103 15.65 7.10 2.34
C SER A 103 15.81 6.17 3.54
N THR A 104 14.71 5.62 4.05
CA THR A 104 14.74 4.77 5.26
C THR A 104 15.14 3.32 4.96
N TYR A 105 14.62 2.75 3.87
CA TYR A 105 14.78 1.32 3.55
C TYR A 105 15.65 1.05 2.32
N GLY A 106 16.18 2.10 1.69
CA GLY A 106 17.10 1.97 0.55
C GLY A 106 16.50 1.15 -0.59
N SER A 107 17.22 0.12 -1.05
CA SER A 107 16.74 -0.78 -2.12
C SER A 107 15.52 -1.61 -1.72
N SER A 108 15.37 -1.94 -0.43
CA SER A 108 14.23 -2.72 0.07
C SER A 108 12.93 -1.93 -0.02
N ALA A 109 13.02 -0.60 -0.09
CA ALA A 109 11.87 0.24 -0.36
C ALA A 109 11.15 -0.20 -1.63
N LYS A 110 11.83 -0.80 -2.64
CA LYS A 110 11.31 -1.24 -3.95
C LYS A 110 10.58 -2.59 -3.97
N ARG A 111 10.43 -3.26 -2.83
CA ARG A 111 9.72 -4.54 -2.74
C ARG A 111 8.20 -4.37 -2.88
N PRO A 112 7.53 -5.12 -3.78
CA PRO A 112 6.10 -4.99 -3.97
C PRO A 112 5.33 -5.29 -2.67
N ILE A 113 4.15 -4.70 -2.56
CA ILE A 113 3.18 -5.03 -1.51
C ILE A 113 2.45 -6.31 -1.90
N ASP A 114 2.38 -7.27 -0.99
CA ASP A 114 1.61 -8.49 -1.17
C ASP A 114 0.15 -8.25 -0.79
N ILE A 115 -0.77 -8.71 -1.63
CA ILE A 115 -2.22 -8.67 -1.34
C ILE A 115 -2.58 -9.97 -0.66
N ILE A 116 -2.93 -9.91 0.63
CA ILE A 116 -3.27 -11.08 1.46
C ILE A 116 -4.75 -11.44 1.29
N HIS A 117 -5.62 -10.43 1.31
CA HIS A 117 -7.06 -10.62 1.27
C HIS A 117 -7.73 -9.48 0.52
N GLN A 118 -8.85 -9.78 -0.13
CA GLN A 118 -9.63 -8.83 -0.89
C GLN A 118 -11.11 -9.08 -0.68
N LEU A 119 -11.86 -7.99 -0.48
CA LEU A 119 -13.30 -8.02 -0.28
C LEU A 119 -13.94 -6.83 -0.98
N HIS A 120 -15.12 -7.03 -1.54
CA HIS A 120 -15.98 -5.95 -1.98
C HIS A 120 -17.22 -5.90 -1.08
N SER A 121 -17.73 -4.70 -0.83
CA SER A 121 -19.05 -4.51 -0.22
C SER A 121 -19.85 -3.51 -1.04
N SER A 122 -21.11 -3.85 -1.30
CA SER A 122 -22.04 -2.88 -1.87
C SER A 122 -22.29 -1.78 -0.85
N MET A 123 -22.31 -0.55 -1.32
CA MET A 123 -22.71 0.63 -0.57
C MET A 123 -24.04 1.17 -1.11
N GLU A 124 -24.54 2.24 -0.51
CA GLU A 124 -25.67 3.00 -1.04
C GLU A 124 -25.38 3.54 -2.45
N ASN A 125 -26.44 3.87 -3.20
CA ASN A 125 -26.35 4.49 -4.53
C ASN A 125 -25.58 3.69 -5.60
N LYS A 126 -25.50 2.36 -5.47
CA LYS A 126 -24.70 1.47 -6.34
C LYS A 126 -23.20 1.76 -6.29
N ASN A 127 -22.72 2.41 -5.24
CA ASN A 127 -21.29 2.54 -4.99
C ASN A 127 -20.76 1.23 -4.41
N VAL A 128 -19.46 1.00 -4.55
CA VAL A 128 -18.78 -0.20 -4.05
C VAL A 128 -17.59 0.22 -3.22
N ARG A 129 -17.42 -0.39 -2.05
CA ARG A 129 -16.16 -0.34 -1.32
C ARG A 129 -15.35 -1.58 -1.66
N TYR A 130 -14.19 -1.38 -2.27
CA TYR A 130 -13.21 -2.44 -2.49
C TYR A 130 -12.11 -2.34 -1.43
N SER A 131 -11.91 -3.42 -0.70
CA SER A 131 -11.01 -3.48 0.45
C SER A 131 -9.91 -4.51 0.21
N MET A 132 -8.67 -4.14 0.50
CA MET A 132 -7.50 -4.99 0.32
C MET A 132 -6.67 -5.00 1.59
N LYS A 133 -6.52 -6.18 2.21
CA LYS A 133 -5.51 -6.38 3.26
C LYS A 133 -4.19 -6.68 2.59
N CYS A 134 -3.19 -5.89 2.93
CA CYS A 134 -1.90 -5.88 2.29
C CYS A 134 -0.79 -6.10 3.32
N ASN A 135 0.29 -6.74 2.88
CA ASN A 135 1.51 -6.92 3.65
C ASN A 135 2.70 -6.36 2.89
N TRP A 136 3.65 -5.78 3.62
CA TRP A 136 4.85 -5.22 3.03
C TRP A 136 6.07 -5.45 3.92
N ILE A 137 7.02 -6.23 3.40
CA ILE A 137 8.27 -6.53 4.10
C ILE A 137 9.32 -5.48 3.74
N ALA A 138 9.36 -4.40 4.51
CA ALA A 138 10.29 -3.29 4.34
C ALA A 138 11.75 -3.70 4.59
N SER A 139 11.98 -4.64 5.52
CA SER A 139 13.30 -5.22 5.78
C SER A 139 13.15 -6.62 6.42
N PRO A 140 14.23 -7.41 6.57
CA PRO A 140 14.15 -8.71 7.27
C PRO A 140 13.57 -8.65 8.69
N ASN A 141 13.62 -7.47 9.33
CA ASN A 141 13.15 -7.26 10.69
C ASN A 141 12.00 -6.27 10.78
N ASP A 142 11.43 -5.83 9.65
CA ASP A 142 10.41 -4.78 9.62
C ASP A 142 9.37 -5.09 8.55
N GLU A 143 8.17 -5.41 9.02
CA GLU A 143 7.03 -5.83 8.21
C GLU A 143 5.81 -4.97 8.59
N TYR A 144 5.04 -4.59 7.58
CA TYR A 144 3.87 -3.74 7.75
C TYR A 144 2.65 -4.41 7.15
N THR A 145 1.57 -4.45 7.91
CA THR A 145 0.25 -4.86 7.42
C THR A 145 -0.69 -3.67 7.49
N TRP A 146 -1.50 -3.47 6.46
CA TRP A 146 -2.51 -2.41 6.40
C TRP A 146 -3.71 -2.85 5.57
N VAL A 147 -4.82 -2.11 5.71
CA VAL A 147 -6.02 -2.29 4.91
C VAL A 147 -6.25 -1.03 4.09
N PHE A 148 -6.29 -1.20 2.77
CA PHE A 148 -6.74 -0.16 1.85
C PHE A 148 -8.23 -0.33 1.60
N HIS A 149 -8.99 0.76 1.67
CA HIS A 149 -10.37 0.81 1.20
C HIS A 149 -10.48 1.84 0.07
N PHE A 150 -11.09 1.44 -1.03
CA PHE A 150 -11.38 2.29 -2.18
C PHE A 150 -12.89 2.35 -2.36
N ASP A 151 -13.47 3.53 -2.18
CA ASP A 151 -14.87 3.74 -2.49
C ASP A 151 -14.98 4.20 -3.94
N ILE A 152 -15.69 3.39 -4.71
CA ILE A 152 -15.83 3.48 -6.15
C ILE A 152 -17.27 3.83 -6.45
N ASP A 153 -17.47 4.89 -7.24
CA ASP A 153 -18.80 5.30 -7.65
C ASP A 153 -19.39 4.38 -8.74
N LYS A 154 -20.65 4.61 -9.09
CA LYS A 154 -21.33 3.91 -10.19
C LYS A 154 -20.71 4.13 -11.57
N LYS A 155 -19.70 4.98 -11.75
CA LYS A 155 -18.96 5.17 -13.02
C LYS A 155 -17.60 4.46 -12.99
N GLY A 156 -17.25 3.78 -11.90
CA GLY A 156 -15.94 3.16 -11.74
C GLY A 156 -14.86 4.13 -11.24
N ILE A 157 -15.22 5.32 -10.77
CA ILE A 157 -14.26 6.33 -10.31
C ILE A 157 -14.09 6.23 -8.79
N ILE A 158 -12.83 6.21 -8.34
CA ILE A 158 -12.48 6.22 -6.92
C ILE A 158 -12.59 7.65 -6.41
N TYR A 159 -13.57 7.89 -5.53
CA TYR A 159 -13.75 9.18 -4.88
C TYR A 159 -13.19 9.23 -3.47
N ARG A 160 -12.89 8.08 -2.85
CA ARG A 160 -12.27 8.02 -1.52
C ARG A 160 -11.34 6.83 -1.37
N HIS A 161 -10.15 7.08 -0.84
CA HIS A 161 -9.14 6.11 -0.46
C HIS A 161 -8.89 6.21 1.05
N ILE A 162 -9.01 5.10 1.76
CA ILE A 162 -8.76 5.00 3.20
C ILE A 162 -7.61 4.04 3.43
N ILE A 163 -6.62 4.45 4.21
CA ILE A 163 -5.54 3.60 4.71
C ILE A 163 -5.78 3.39 6.20
N ASP A 164 -6.07 2.16 6.61
CA ASP A 164 -6.43 1.82 7.98
C ASP A 164 -5.67 0.59 8.50
N ASN A 165 -5.78 0.32 9.79
CA ASN A 165 -5.24 -0.85 10.49
C ASN A 165 -3.76 -1.09 10.20
N LEU A 166 -2.94 -0.03 10.32
CA LEU A 166 -1.50 -0.16 10.21
C LEU A 166 -0.95 -0.93 11.41
N GLU A 167 -0.45 -2.12 11.15
CA GLU A 167 0.30 -2.95 12.07
C GLU A 167 1.75 -3.01 11.59
N ARG A 168 2.69 -2.87 12.53
CA ARG A 168 4.13 -3.02 12.28
C ARG A 168 4.65 -4.16 13.12
N ASN A 169 5.25 -5.14 12.47
CA ASN A 169 5.96 -6.20 13.14
C ASN A 169 7.46 -5.92 13.04
N ARG A 170 8.08 -5.58 14.17
CA ARG A 170 9.52 -5.37 14.27
C ARG A 170 10.13 -6.45 15.13
N SER A 171 11.04 -7.25 14.57
CA SER A 171 11.76 -8.30 15.31
C SER A 171 10.85 -9.25 16.12
N ARG A 172 9.69 -9.65 15.57
CA ARG A 172 8.67 -10.50 16.21
C ARG A 172 7.84 -9.85 17.32
N GLN A 173 7.98 -8.54 17.52
CA GLN A 173 7.02 -7.76 18.30
C GLN A 173 6.03 -7.12 17.33
N CYS A 174 4.76 -7.53 17.43
CA CYS A 174 3.68 -6.89 16.70
C CYS A 174 3.24 -5.66 17.47
N GLU A 175 3.63 -4.49 16.98
CA GLU A 175 3.08 -3.22 17.41
C GLU A 175 1.92 -2.90 16.47
N LYS A 176 0.69 -2.98 16.98
CA LYS A 176 -0.38 -2.26 16.32
C LYS A 176 0.02 -0.80 16.42
N ILE A 177 0.25 -0.13 15.28
CA ILE A 177 0.41 1.32 15.26
C ILE A 177 -1.01 1.89 15.42
N SER A 178 -1.60 1.63 16.58
CA SER A 178 -2.47 2.59 17.22
C SER A 178 -1.56 3.79 17.42
N ALA A 179 -1.96 4.96 16.91
CA ALA A 179 -1.39 6.22 17.29
C ALA A 179 -0.86 6.14 18.71
N LEU A 180 0.42 6.53 18.85
CA LEU A 180 1.00 7.01 20.09
C LEU A 180 -0.15 7.42 21.00
N LYS A 181 -0.44 6.62 22.05
CA LYS A 181 -1.35 7.08 23.09
C LYS A 181 -0.88 8.50 23.38
N PRO A 182 -1.71 9.54 23.24
CA PRO A 182 -1.30 10.82 23.78
C PRO A 182 -0.94 10.52 25.22
N ASP A 183 0.32 10.73 25.59
CA ASP A 183 0.70 10.64 26.98
C ASP A 183 -0.34 11.46 27.76
N PRO A 184 -0.86 10.95 28.88
CA PRO A 184 -1.74 11.76 29.70
C PRO A 184 -0.95 13.03 30.00
N ILE A 185 -1.50 14.17 29.60
CA ILE A 185 -1.01 15.47 30.04
C ILE A 185 -1.32 15.48 31.54
N GLU A 186 -0.31 15.11 32.35
CA GLU A 186 -0.28 15.41 33.78
C GLU A 186 -0.06 16.91 34.01
#